data_AF-A0A4Y2N059-F1
#
_entry.id   AF-A0A4Y2N059-F1
#
_cell.length_a   1.000
_cell.length_b   1.000
_cell.length_c   1.000
_cell.angle_alpha   90.00
_cell.angle_beta   90.00
_cell.angle_gamma   90.00
#
_symmetry.space_group_name_H-M   'P 1'
#
loop_
_entity.id
_entity.type
_entity.pdbx_description
1 polymer ?
#
loop_
_entity_poly.entity_id
_entity_poly.type
_entity_poly.pdbx_seq_one_letter_code
_entity_poly.pdbx_strand_id
1 'polypeptide(L)'
;MATVTRNLKQRLGWNVLEHPPYSPDIAQNAFHPFGRMKKNLACRHFRTETEVQIAVVVWHRELDPYSFYVYGLVYRCHKCFNNHGDYVEK
;
A
#
# COMPACT_ATOMS: atom_id res chain seq x y z
N MET A 1 6.12 16.30 6.93
CA MET A 1 5.27 15.63 7.95
C MET A 1 4.99 16.62 9.08
N ALA A 2 3.77 16.62 9.62
CA ALA A 2 3.40 17.46 10.76
C ALA A 2 4.18 17.09 12.04
N THR A 3 4.42 18.07 12.90
CA THR A 3 5.24 17.95 14.14
C THR A 3 4.73 16.87 15.08
N VAL A 4 3.41 16.75 15.25
CA VAL A 4 2.77 15.74 16.11
C VAL A 4 3.12 14.32 15.65
N THR A 5 3.03 14.06 14.34
CA THR A 5 3.34 12.74 13.76
C THR A 5 4.82 12.38 13.94
N ARG A 6 5.74 13.35 13.78
CA ARG A 6 7.18 13.12 13.98
C ARG A 6 7.48 12.71 15.43
N ASN A 7 6.91 13.45 16.39
CA ASN A 7 7.13 13.19 17.82
C ASN A 7 6.57 11.83 18.24
N LEU A 8 5.39 11.45 17.74
CA LEU A 8 4.81 10.14 18.03
C LEU A 8 5.67 8.99 17.49
N LYS A 9 6.19 9.09 16.28
CA LYS A 9 7.10 8.08 15.71
C LYS A 9 8.36 7.89 16.55
N GLN A 10 8.97 9.00 17.00
CA GLN A 10 10.14 8.95 17.87
C GLN A 10 9.81 8.30 19.22
N ARG A 11 8.69 8.68 19.85
CA ARG A 11 8.25 8.11 21.13
C ARG A 11 7.96 6.61 21.05
N LEU A 12 7.44 6.15 19.91
CA LEU A 12 7.16 4.73 19.67
C LEU A 12 8.40 3.95 19.22
N GLY A 13 9.54 4.60 18.99
CA GLY A 13 10.77 3.96 18.50
C GLY A 13 10.65 3.42 17.07
N TRP A 14 9.75 3.96 16.24
CA TRP A 14 9.52 3.46 14.90
C TRP A 14 10.58 3.95 13.91
N ASN A 15 11.24 3.01 13.26
CA ASN A 15 12.12 3.31 12.13
C ASN A 15 11.28 3.69 10.91
N VAL A 16 11.56 4.85 10.33
CA VAL A 16 10.88 5.33 9.12
C VAL A 16 11.76 5.03 7.93
N LEU A 17 11.28 4.15 7.05
CA LEU A 17 11.92 3.91 5.75
C LEU A 17 11.82 5.18 4.89
N GLU A 18 12.92 5.53 4.23
CA GLU A 18 12.92 6.63 3.27
C GLU A 18 12.01 6.29 2.09
N HIS A 19 11.19 7.25 1.67
CA HIS A 19 10.26 7.09 0.56
C HIS A 19 10.44 8.24 -0.43
N PRO A 20 10.81 7.95 -1.69
CA PRO A 20 10.98 8.99 -2.70
C PRO A 20 9.66 9.71 -3.02
N PRO A 21 9.69 11.01 -3.35
CA PRO A 21 8.52 11.73 -3.81
C PRO A 21 7.93 11.11 -5.09
N TYR A 22 6.60 11.06 -5.18
CA TYR A 22 5.88 10.60 -6.38
C TYR A 22 6.21 9.19 -6.87
N SER A 23 6.55 8.25 -5.96
CA SER A 23 6.85 6.85 -6.29
C SER A 23 5.78 5.86 -5.80
N PRO A 24 4.55 5.90 -6.38
CA PRO A 24 3.48 4.98 -6.02
C PRO A 24 3.78 3.51 -6.38
N ASP A 25 4.73 3.28 -7.28
CA ASP A 25 5.25 1.97 -7.64
C ASP A 25 6.09 1.32 -6.53
N ILE A 26 6.73 2.12 -5.67
CA ILE A 26 7.46 1.63 -4.48
C ILE A 26 6.55 1.62 -3.24
N ALA A 27 5.47 2.39 -3.24
CA ALA A 27 4.49 2.39 -2.16
C ALA A 27 3.69 1.06 -2.14
N GLN A 28 4.00 0.20 -1.18
CA GLN A 28 3.39 -1.13 -0.99
C GLN A 28 1.86 -1.13 -1.09
N ASN A 29 1.20 -0.09 -0.57
CA ASN A 29 -0.25 0.02 -0.59
C ASN A 29 -0.83 0.39 -1.97
N ALA A 30 -0.10 1.18 -2.77
CA ALA A 30 -0.62 1.83 -3.96
C ALA A 30 -0.60 0.92 -5.19
N PHE A 31 0.44 0.09 -5.35
CA PHE A 31 0.55 -0.74 -6.55
C PHE A 31 -0.26 -2.05 -6.46
N HIS A 32 -0.42 -2.66 -5.28
CA HIS A 32 -1.00 -4.01 -5.15
C HIS A 32 -2.36 -4.09 -4.44
N PRO A 33 -2.49 -3.83 -3.13
CA PRO A 33 -3.74 -4.05 -2.41
C PRO A 33 -4.83 -3.09 -2.90
N PHE A 34 -4.56 -1.80 -3.11
CA PHE A 34 -5.58 -0.89 -3.63
C PHE A 34 -6.00 -1.21 -5.08
N GLY A 35 -5.12 -1.78 -5.90
CA GLY A 35 -5.50 -2.27 -7.22
C GLY A 35 -6.50 -3.42 -7.16
N ARG A 36 -6.22 -4.43 -6.33
CA ARG A 36 -7.12 -5.58 -6.14
C ARG A 36 -8.42 -5.19 -5.42
N MET A 37 -8.33 -4.33 -4.41
CA MET A 37 -9.47 -3.80 -3.68
C MET A 37 -10.41 -3.06 -4.62
N LYS A 38 -9.89 -2.15 -5.46
CA LYS A 38 -10.69 -1.44 -6.45
C LYS A 38 -11.39 -2.39 -7.41
N LYS A 39 -10.74 -3.47 -7.85
CA LYS A 39 -11.37 -4.51 -8.69
C LYS A 39 -12.47 -5.28 -7.95
N ASN A 40 -12.25 -5.64 -6.69
CA ASN A 40 -13.22 -6.39 -5.88
C ASN A 40 -14.46 -5.56 -5.54
N LEU A 41 -14.24 -4.29 -5.17
CA LEU A 41 -15.28 -3.33 -4.82
C LEU A 41 -15.88 -2.64 -6.06
N ALA A 42 -15.29 -2.79 -7.25
CA ALA A 42 -15.78 -2.17 -8.47
C ALA A 42 -17.23 -2.59 -8.73
N CYS A 43 -18.02 -1.67 -9.27
CA CYS A 43 -19.39 -1.93 -9.72
C CYS A 43 -20.36 -2.43 -8.62
N ARG A 44 -19.98 -2.32 -7.34
CA ARG A 44 -20.87 -2.59 -6.20
C ARG A 44 -21.47 -1.29 -5.70
N HIS A 45 -22.79 -1.26 -5.52
CA HIS A 45 -23.48 -0.18 -4.84
C HIS A 45 -23.70 -0.59 -3.38
N PHE A 46 -23.14 0.19 -2.45
CA PHE A 46 -23.35 0.03 -1.03
C PHE A 46 -24.35 1.08 -0.54
N ARG A 47 -25.34 0.69 0.25
CA ARG A 47 -26.38 1.58 0.79
C ARG A 47 -25.96 2.22 2.12
N THR A 48 -25.04 1.60 2.83
CA THR A 48 -24.59 2.04 4.15
C THR A 48 -23.07 1.95 4.29
N GLU A 49 -22.52 2.73 5.20
CA GLU A 49 -21.09 2.64 5.55
C GLU A 49 -20.73 1.26 6.10
N THR A 50 -21.61 0.67 6.91
CA THR A 50 -21.43 -0.67 7.48
C THR A 50 -21.22 -1.73 6.39
N GLU A 51 -21.97 -1.66 5.28
CA GLU A 51 -21.80 -2.57 4.15
C GLU A 51 -20.41 -2.42 3.50
N VAL A 52 -19.90 -1.19 3.38
CA VAL A 52 -18.55 -0.92 2.87
C VAL A 52 -17.49 -1.50 3.81
N GLN A 53 -17.64 -1.27 5.11
CA GLN A 53 -16.71 -1.76 6.13
C GLN A 53 -16.63 -3.29 6.11
N ILE A 54 -17.78 -3.98 6.05
CA ILE A 54 -17.84 -5.44 5.96
C ILE A 54 -17.14 -5.92 4.68
N ALA A 55 -17.42 -5.31 3.53
CA ALA A 55 -16.81 -5.71 2.26
C ALA A 55 -15.28 -5.56 2.28
N VAL A 56 -14.76 -4.46 2.85
CA VAL A 56 -13.32 -4.23 3.00
C VAL A 56 -12.69 -5.25 3.95
N VAL A 57 -13.34 -5.56 5.09
CA VAL A 57 -12.83 -6.55 6.05
C VAL A 57 -12.78 -7.95 5.44
N VAL A 58 -13.83 -8.36 4.73
CA VAL A 58 -13.88 -9.67 4.04
C VAL A 58 -12.78 -9.75 3.00
N TRP A 59 -12.68 -8.77 2.11
CA TRP A 59 -11.61 -8.71 1.10
C TRP A 59 -10.21 -8.77 1.73
N HIS A 60 -9.99 -8.05 2.84
CA HIS A 60 -8.69 -8.02 3.50
C HIS A 60 -8.31 -9.37 4.12
N ARG A 61 -9.28 -10.15 4.62
CA ARG A 61 -9.03 -11.49 5.18
C ARG A 61 -8.58 -12.50 4.12
N GLU A 62 -8.96 -12.30 2.87
CA GLU A 62 -8.60 -13.17 1.75
C GLU A 62 -7.22 -12.84 1.15
N LEU A 63 -6.54 -11.78 1.61
CA LEU A 63 -5.20 -11.43 1.16
C LEU A 63 -4.16 -12.31 1.86
N ASP A 64 -3.25 -12.92 1.10
CA ASP A 64 -1.98 -13.47 1.60
C ASP A 64 -0.95 -12.35 1.87
N PRO A 65 -0.73 -11.93 3.12
CA PRO A 65 0.12 -10.77 3.41
C PRO A 65 1.61 -11.01 3.06
N TYR A 66 2.09 -12.26 3.07
CA TYR A 66 3.53 -12.52 2.96
C TYR A 66 4.05 -12.31 1.53
N SER A 67 3.35 -12.84 0.52
CA SER A 67 3.69 -12.60 -0.88
C SER A 67 3.56 -11.12 -1.28
N PHE A 68 2.57 -10.42 -0.71
CA PHE A 68 2.26 -9.05 -1.09
C PHE A 68 3.21 -8.00 -0.54
N TYR A 69 3.54 -8.06 0.75
CA TYR A 69 4.28 -6.97 1.39
C TYR A 69 5.79 -7.13 1.22
N VAL A 70 6.33 -8.34 1.37
CA VAL A 70 7.77 -8.55 1.43
C VAL A 70 8.36 -8.75 0.03
N TYR A 71 7.91 -9.77 -0.71
CA TYR A 71 8.47 -10.06 -2.03
C TYR A 71 8.16 -8.98 -3.07
N GLY A 72 6.92 -8.47 -3.06
CA GLY A 72 6.49 -7.41 -3.99
C GLY A 72 7.31 -6.13 -3.87
N LEU A 73 7.66 -5.72 -2.64
CA LEU A 73 8.49 -4.54 -2.41
C LEU A 73 9.92 -4.76 -2.91
N VAL A 74 10.56 -5.86 -2.51
CA VAL A 74 11.95 -6.16 -2.90
C VAL A 74 12.09 -6.19 -4.42
N TYR A 75 11.18 -6.87 -5.11
CA TYR A 75 11.15 -6.93 -6.56
C TYR A 75 11.03 -5.54 -7.21
N ARG A 76 10.09 -4.71 -6.72
CA ARG A 76 9.88 -3.38 -7.29
C ARG A 76 11.01 -2.41 -6.99
N CYS A 77 11.59 -2.45 -5.78
CA CYS A 77 12.79 -1.67 -5.47
C CYS A 77 13.94 -2.02 -6.42
N HIS A 78 14.16 -3.31 -6.68
CA HIS A 78 15.19 -3.76 -7.63
C HIS A 78 14.89 -3.29 -9.06
N LYS A 79 13.64 -3.37 -9.51
CA LYS A 79 13.24 -2.91 -10.84
C LYS A 79 13.35 -1.39 -10.99
N CYS A 80 12.96 -0.60 -9.98
CA CYS A 80 13.14 0.86 -9.97
C CYS A 80 14.63 1.23 -10.05
N PHE A 81 15.49 0.52 -9.31
CA PHE A 81 16.93 0.73 -9.35
C PHE A 81 17.50 0.47 -10.76
N ASN A 82 17.14 -0.66 -11.37
CA ASN A 82 17.60 -1.01 -12.72
C ASN A 82 17.03 -0.07 -13.81
N ASN A 83 15.89 0.55 -13.56
CA ASN A 83 15.27 1.53 -14.46
C ASN A 83 15.77 2.97 -14.22
N HIS A 84 16.89 3.12 -13.50
CA HIS A 84 17.49 4.43 -13.15
C HIS A 84 16.51 5.40 -12.45
N GLY A 85 15.58 4.85 -11.66
CA GLY A 85 14.58 5.62 -10.93
C GLY A 85 13.32 5.97 -11.73
N ASP A 86 13.21 5.54 -12.99
CA ASP A 86 11.99 5.71 -13.78
C ASP A 86 10.90 4.69 -13.42
N TYR A 87 9.64 5.04 -13.71
CA TYR A 87 8.45 4.32 -13.28
C TYR A 87 8.44 2.85 -13.69
N VAL A 88 8.02 2.00 -12.76
CA VAL A 88 7.84 0.57 -13.02
C VAL A 88 6.44 0.26 -13.51
N GLU A 89 6.31 -0.08 -14.80
CA GLU A 89 5.07 -0.58 -15.40
C GLU A 89 4.49 -1.79 -14.64
N LYS A 90 3.16 -1.91 -14.68
CA LYS A 90 2.37 -2.93 -13.97
C LYS A 90 2.29 -4.26 -14.70
#